data_AF-A0A4P9X958-F1
#
_entry.id   AF-A0A4P9X958-F1
#
_cell.length_a   1.000
_cell.length_b   1.000
_cell.length_c   1.000
_cell.angle_alpha   90.00
_cell.angle_beta   90.00
_cell.angle_gamma   90.00
#
_symmetry.space_group_name_H-M   'P 1'
#
loop_
_entity.id
_entity.type
_entity.pdbx_description
1 polymer ?
#
loop_
_entity_poly.entity_id
_entity_poly.type
_entity_poly.pdbx_seq_one_letter_code
_entity_poly.pdbx_strand_id
1 'polypeptide(L)'
;MTVGSPDGAVLAAAAAHGGEEAARLTYGHLRRLDDACAQLESLADTLCRDYLDNGGAAAANDDASPWTAYRQGLLALYNGDRIALAYEAAAVSESAKARADLDGHHLALQNLQYELLHIKQEIARHEAYASRYPDLQMVPVAQFRAEAPPALTSGLARFWDAPEATWTAEDRHALVLARLRWEEQSREKMVKQIRASEAEREALKRALRQQEAKLADIDQRVDKMASDAAVTQSLLADAAADAAAAAATGAAAASVRATPRA
;
A
#
# COMPACT_ATOMS: atom_id res chain seq x y z
N MET A 1 -49.47 -29.71 -19.70
CA MET A 1 -50.40 -28.79 -20.38
C MET A 1 -50.59 -27.58 -19.48
N THR A 2 -49.82 -26.55 -19.76
CA THR A 2 -49.78 -25.29 -19.01
C THR A 2 -50.99 -24.45 -19.40
N VAL A 3 -51.92 -24.27 -18.47
CA VAL A 3 -53.00 -23.28 -18.61
C VAL A 3 -52.35 -21.91 -18.43
N GLY A 4 -52.04 -21.24 -19.54
CA GLY A 4 -51.63 -19.84 -19.51
C GLY A 4 -52.80 -19.00 -19.01
N SER A 5 -52.60 -18.30 -17.90
CA SER A 5 -53.60 -17.36 -17.36
C SER A 5 -53.84 -16.27 -18.41
N PRO A 6 -55.09 -16.04 -18.85
CA PRO A 6 -55.42 -15.01 -19.84
C PRO A 6 -55.09 -13.58 -19.36
N ASP A 7 -54.84 -13.40 -18.07
CA ASP A 7 -54.58 -12.10 -17.44
C ASP A 7 -53.19 -11.51 -17.75
N GLY A 8 -52.20 -12.38 -18.01
CA GLY A 8 -50.85 -11.93 -18.42
C GLY A 8 -50.82 -11.32 -19.82
N ALA A 9 -51.75 -11.72 -20.70
CA ALA A 9 -51.84 -11.21 -22.06
C ALA A 9 -52.48 -9.81 -22.12
N VAL A 10 -53.42 -9.50 -21.21
CA VAL A 10 -54.08 -8.19 -21.15
C VAL A 10 -53.13 -7.12 -20.62
N LEU A 11 -52.30 -7.45 -19.62
CA LEU A 11 -51.25 -6.55 -19.10
C LEU A 11 -50.11 -6.36 -20.11
N ALA A 12 -49.68 -7.43 -20.81
CA ALA A 12 -48.65 -7.32 -21.84
C ALA A 12 -49.10 -6.52 -23.08
N ALA A 13 -50.38 -6.62 -23.47
CA ALA A 13 -50.94 -5.83 -24.58
C ALA A 13 -51.12 -4.34 -24.22
N ALA A 14 -51.42 -4.02 -22.96
CA ALA A 14 -51.51 -2.65 -22.46
C ALA A 14 -50.15 -1.91 -22.46
N ALA A 15 -49.02 -2.64 -22.39
CA ALA A 15 -47.69 -2.05 -22.48
C ALA A 15 -47.24 -1.78 -23.94
N ALA A 16 -47.84 -2.46 -24.94
CA ALA A 16 -47.43 -2.42 -26.34
C ALA A 16 -48.24 -1.44 -27.22
N HIS A 17 -49.43 -1.04 -26.78
CA HIS A 17 -50.28 -0.06 -27.47
C HIS A 17 -50.40 1.20 -26.61
N GLY A 18 -50.28 2.38 -27.24
CA GLY A 18 -50.25 3.68 -26.57
C GLY A 18 -51.36 3.84 -25.52
N GLY A 19 -51.05 4.62 -24.47
CA GLY A 19 -51.77 4.65 -23.18
C GLY A 19 -53.29 4.82 -23.21
N GLU A 20 -53.90 5.23 -24.32
CA GLU A 20 -55.35 5.34 -24.49
C GLU A 20 -56.06 3.99 -24.69
N GLU A 21 -55.49 3.05 -25.46
CA GLU A 21 -56.08 1.71 -25.65
C GLU A 21 -55.84 0.80 -24.45
N ALA A 22 -54.66 0.93 -23.84
CA ALA A 22 -54.33 0.33 -22.57
C ALA A 22 -55.33 0.74 -21.47
N ALA A 23 -55.62 2.04 -21.34
CA ALA A 23 -56.60 2.56 -20.38
C ALA A 23 -58.03 2.05 -20.64
N ARG A 24 -58.44 1.90 -21.90
CA ARG A 24 -59.77 1.35 -22.25
C ARG A 24 -59.92 -0.11 -21.85
N LEU A 25 -58.84 -0.90 -21.94
CA LEU A 25 -58.84 -2.31 -21.54
C LEU A 25 -58.69 -2.47 -20.03
N THR A 26 -57.80 -1.71 -19.39
CA THR A 26 -57.54 -1.80 -17.95
C THR A 26 -58.70 -1.28 -17.11
N TYR A 27 -59.37 -0.19 -17.51
CA TYR A 27 -60.53 0.34 -16.79
C TYR A 27 -61.89 -0.15 -17.35
N GLY A 28 -61.87 -1.02 -18.36
CA GLY A 28 -63.08 -1.58 -18.95
C GLY A 28 -63.93 -2.38 -17.96
N HIS A 29 -63.31 -2.98 -16.93
CA HIS A 29 -64.03 -3.68 -15.86
C HIS A 29 -64.75 -2.72 -14.91
N LEU A 30 -64.15 -1.55 -14.60
CA LEU A 30 -64.80 -0.50 -13.80
C LEU A 30 -66.03 0.08 -14.52
N ARG A 31 -65.93 0.27 -15.84
CA ARG A 31 -67.09 0.71 -16.63
C ARG A 31 -68.22 -0.32 -16.66
N ARG A 32 -67.89 -1.62 -16.77
CA ARG A 32 -68.88 -2.69 -16.66
C ARG A 32 -69.50 -2.79 -15.27
N LEU A 33 -68.74 -2.48 -14.22
CA LEU A 33 -69.26 -2.37 -12.85
C LEU A 33 -70.24 -1.20 -12.74
N ASP A 34 -69.90 -0.04 -13.29
CA ASP A 34 -70.79 1.13 -13.32
C ASP A 34 -72.09 0.84 -14.09
N ASP A 35 -71.99 0.22 -15.27
CA ASP A 35 -73.13 -0.23 -16.05
C ASP A 35 -73.98 -1.27 -15.30
N ALA A 36 -73.37 -2.17 -14.53
CA ALA A 36 -74.06 -3.16 -13.72
C ALA A 36 -74.76 -2.54 -12.50
N CYS A 37 -74.15 -1.54 -11.86
CA CYS A 37 -74.78 -0.75 -10.80
C CYS A 37 -76.02 -0.02 -11.32
N ALA A 38 -75.91 0.67 -12.46
CA ALA A 38 -77.04 1.36 -13.08
C ALA A 38 -78.17 0.39 -13.47
N GLN A 39 -77.83 -0.81 -13.94
CA GLN A 39 -78.82 -1.86 -14.22
C GLN A 39 -79.49 -2.36 -12.94
N LEU A 40 -78.73 -2.59 -11.86
CA LEU A 40 -79.28 -3.00 -10.57
C LEU A 40 -80.20 -1.94 -9.96
N GLU A 41 -79.87 -0.66 -10.08
CA GLU A 41 -80.72 0.45 -9.65
C GLU A 41 -82.05 0.46 -10.44
N SER A 42 -81.98 0.35 -11.77
CA SER A 42 -83.18 0.31 -12.61
C SER A 42 -84.07 -0.91 -12.31
N LEU A 43 -83.46 -2.07 -12.05
CA LEU A 43 -84.16 -3.30 -11.69
C LEU A 43 -84.78 -3.19 -10.29
N ALA A 44 -84.07 -2.61 -9.33
CA ALA A 44 -84.58 -2.36 -7.99
C ALA A 44 -85.81 -1.43 -8.04
N ASP A 45 -85.76 -0.35 -8.82
CA ASP A 45 -86.90 0.57 -8.99
C ASP A 45 -88.11 -0.11 -9.63
N THR A 46 -87.89 -1.02 -10.60
CA THR A 46 -88.99 -1.81 -11.20
C THR A 46 -89.58 -2.81 -10.21
N LEU A 47 -88.74 -3.51 -9.44
CA LEU A 47 -89.17 -4.44 -8.40
C LEU A 47 -89.96 -3.74 -7.29
N CYS A 48 -89.52 -2.55 -6.87
CA CYS A 48 -90.23 -1.74 -5.89
C CYS A 48 -91.61 -1.30 -6.39
N ARG A 49 -91.72 -0.87 -7.66
CA ARG A 49 -93.01 -0.53 -8.29
C ARG A 49 -93.93 -1.74 -8.39
N ASP A 50 -93.42 -2.86 -8.88
CA ASP A 50 -94.19 -4.11 -9.00
C ASP A 50 -94.66 -4.64 -7.63
N TYR A 51 -93.87 -4.43 -6.58
CA TYR A 51 -94.24 -4.81 -5.21
C TYR A 51 -95.37 -3.95 -4.65
N LEU A 52 -95.35 -2.64 -4.92
CA LEU A 52 -96.40 -1.70 -4.51
C LEU A 52 -97.71 -1.93 -5.26
N ASP A 53 -97.64 -2.24 -6.56
CA ASP A 53 -98.82 -2.41 -7.41
C ASP A 53 -99.47 -3.80 -7.26
N ASN A 54 -98.68 -4.87 -7.08
CA ASN A 54 -99.18 -6.25 -7.06
C ASN A 54 -99.18 -6.92 -5.67
N GLY A 55 -98.89 -6.17 -4.60
CA GLY A 55 -98.96 -6.65 -3.21
C GLY A 55 -97.99 -7.81 -2.88
N GLY A 56 -96.90 -7.95 -3.65
CA GLY A 56 -95.84 -8.94 -3.38
C GLY A 56 -96.12 -10.38 -3.82
N ALA A 57 -97.18 -10.65 -4.58
CA ALA A 57 -97.59 -12.03 -4.90
C ALA A 57 -96.84 -12.71 -6.07
N ALA A 58 -96.02 -11.99 -6.84
CA ALA A 58 -95.52 -12.46 -8.15
C ALA A 58 -94.12 -13.12 -8.16
N ALA A 59 -93.48 -13.39 -7.02
CA ALA A 59 -92.01 -13.48 -6.98
C ALA A 59 -91.39 -14.82 -6.55
N ALA A 60 -92.11 -15.95 -6.57
CA ALA A 60 -91.59 -17.13 -5.87
C ALA A 60 -90.73 -18.11 -6.70
N ASN A 61 -90.93 -18.36 -8.01
CA ASN A 61 -90.26 -19.50 -8.65
C ASN A 61 -90.07 -19.49 -10.19
N ASP A 62 -90.23 -18.36 -10.89
CA ASP A 62 -89.93 -18.31 -12.33
C ASP A 62 -88.49 -17.88 -12.60
N ASP A 63 -87.76 -18.68 -13.41
CA ASP A 63 -86.38 -18.39 -13.84
C ASP A 63 -86.25 -17.05 -14.59
N ALA A 64 -87.36 -16.55 -15.15
CA ALA A 64 -87.47 -15.26 -15.84
C ALA A 64 -87.95 -14.10 -14.95
N SER A 65 -88.03 -14.30 -13.62
CA SER A 65 -88.46 -13.26 -12.69
C SER A 65 -87.46 -12.11 -12.62
N PRO A 66 -87.89 -10.84 -12.48
CA PRO A 66 -86.98 -9.71 -12.29
C PRO A 66 -86.03 -9.87 -11.07
N TRP A 67 -86.41 -10.70 -10.09
CA TRP A 67 -85.55 -11.09 -8.97
C TRP A 67 -84.34 -11.95 -9.37
N THR A 68 -84.47 -12.82 -10.38
CA THR A 68 -83.34 -13.64 -10.85
C THR A 68 -82.32 -12.79 -11.60
N ALA A 69 -82.79 -11.81 -12.39
CA ALA A 69 -81.95 -10.80 -13.04
C ALA A 69 -81.21 -9.92 -12.02
N TYR A 70 -81.89 -9.45 -10.98
CA TYR A 70 -81.27 -8.69 -9.88
C TYR A 70 -80.19 -9.51 -9.16
N ARG A 71 -80.47 -10.78 -8.84
CA ARG A 71 -79.48 -11.70 -8.26
C ARG A 71 -78.27 -11.92 -9.17
N GLN A 72 -78.48 -12.09 -10.47
CA GLN A 72 -77.40 -12.23 -11.44
C GLN A 72 -76.54 -10.96 -11.54
N GLY A 73 -77.14 -9.77 -11.47
CA GLY A 73 -76.42 -8.50 -11.41
C GLY A 73 -75.54 -8.38 -10.16
N LEU A 74 -76.03 -8.79 -8.99
CA LEU A 74 -75.22 -8.80 -7.76
C LEU A 74 -74.02 -9.76 -7.85
N LEU A 75 -74.21 -10.93 -8.46
CA LEU A 75 -73.10 -11.87 -8.71
C LEU A 75 -72.09 -11.31 -9.72
N ALA A 76 -72.55 -10.56 -10.73
CA ALA A 76 -71.67 -9.88 -11.67
C ALA A 76 -70.83 -8.81 -10.96
N LEU A 77 -71.42 -8.05 -10.03
CA LEU A 77 -70.73 -7.04 -9.22
C LEU A 77 -69.67 -7.69 -8.32
N TYR A 78 -70.04 -8.75 -7.60
CA TYR A 78 -69.10 -9.54 -6.79
C TYR A 78 -67.91 -10.10 -7.59
N ASN A 79 -68.18 -10.61 -8.80
CA ASN A 79 -67.12 -11.10 -9.68
C ASN A 79 -66.23 -9.96 -10.21
N GLY A 80 -66.81 -8.79 -10.47
CA GLY A 80 -66.06 -7.58 -10.85
C GLY A 80 -65.12 -7.10 -9.73
N ASP A 81 -65.59 -7.10 -8.48
CA ASP A 81 -64.76 -6.75 -7.31
C ASP A 81 -63.56 -7.69 -7.16
N ARG A 82 -63.77 -9.00 -7.39
CA ARG A 82 -62.68 -9.98 -7.37
C ARG A 82 -61.64 -9.73 -8.46
N ILE A 83 -62.09 -9.31 -9.65
CA ILE A 83 -61.21 -8.96 -10.76
C ILE A 83 -60.41 -7.69 -10.41
N ALA A 84 -61.04 -6.67 -9.83
CA ALA A 84 -60.37 -5.45 -9.38
C ALA A 84 -59.27 -5.74 -8.34
N LEU A 85 -59.59 -6.53 -7.30
CA LEU A 85 -58.62 -6.95 -6.29
C LEU A 85 -57.46 -7.76 -6.89
N ALA A 86 -57.72 -8.59 -7.90
CA ALA A 86 -56.68 -9.33 -8.60
C ALA A 86 -55.74 -8.41 -9.40
N TYR A 87 -56.27 -7.37 -10.04
CA TYR A 87 -55.46 -6.36 -10.72
C TYR A 87 -54.59 -5.58 -9.74
N GLU A 88 -55.14 -5.17 -8.60
CA GLU A 88 -54.37 -4.49 -7.55
C GLU A 88 -53.23 -5.36 -7.05
N ALA A 89 -53.50 -6.63 -6.74
CA ALA A 89 -52.48 -7.58 -6.32
C ALA A 89 -51.39 -7.80 -7.39
N ALA A 90 -51.78 -7.86 -8.67
CA ALA A 90 -50.84 -7.98 -9.77
C ALA A 90 -49.94 -6.74 -9.91
N ALA A 91 -50.51 -5.54 -9.85
CA ALA A 91 -49.76 -4.28 -9.91
C ALA A 91 -48.81 -4.11 -8.72
N VAL A 92 -49.23 -4.50 -7.51
CA VAL A 92 -48.37 -4.52 -6.32
C VAL A 92 -47.24 -5.53 -6.49
N SER A 93 -47.51 -6.72 -7.02
CA SER A 93 -46.46 -7.72 -7.28
C SER A 93 -45.45 -7.25 -8.33
N GLU A 94 -45.92 -6.63 -9.41
CA GLU A 94 -45.06 -6.11 -10.48
C GLU A 94 -44.17 -4.96 -9.99
N SER A 95 -44.74 -4.00 -9.26
CA SER A 95 -43.97 -2.91 -8.65
C SER A 95 -42.98 -3.41 -7.60
N ALA A 96 -43.33 -4.45 -6.83
CA ALA A 96 -42.41 -5.07 -5.88
C ALA A 96 -41.24 -5.78 -6.59
N LYS A 97 -41.47 -6.45 -7.72
CA LYS A 97 -40.41 -7.06 -8.53
C LYS A 97 -39.45 -6.00 -9.09
N ALA A 98 -40.00 -4.95 -9.71
CA ALA A 98 -39.19 -3.86 -10.25
C ALA A 98 -38.37 -3.16 -9.16
N ARG A 99 -38.93 -3.02 -7.95
CA ARG A 99 -38.21 -2.49 -6.79
C ARG A 99 -37.08 -3.41 -6.35
N ALA A 100 -37.31 -4.72 -6.28
CA ALA A 100 -36.29 -5.69 -5.91
C ALA A 100 -35.12 -5.70 -6.92
N ASP A 101 -35.42 -5.60 -8.21
CA ASP A 101 -34.41 -5.51 -9.26
C ASP A 101 -33.59 -4.22 -9.13
N LEU A 102 -34.26 -3.08 -8.87
CA LEU A 102 -33.59 -1.80 -8.60
C LEU A 102 -32.68 -1.89 -7.38
N ASP A 103 -33.15 -2.47 -6.28
CA ASP A 103 -32.37 -2.64 -5.06
C ASP A 103 -31.14 -3.54 -5.32
N GLY A 104 -31.28 -4.57 -6.13
CA GLY A 104 -30.17 -5.42 -6.60
C GLY A 104 -29.13 -4.64 -7.40
N HIS A 105 -29.56 -3.80 -8.36
CA HIS A 105 -28.68 -2.92 -9.11
C HIS A 105 -28.02 -1.85 -8.22
N HIS A 106 -28.74 -1.33 -7.24
CA HIS A 106 -28.22 -0.35 -6.30
C HIS A 106 -27.10 -0.94 -5.44
N LEU A 107 -27.27 -2.18 -4.96
CA LEU A 107 -26.23 -2.89 -4.23
C LEU A 107 -24.99 -3.13 -5.11
N ALA A 108 -25.18 -3.54 -6.36
CA ALA A 108 -24.06 -3.72 -7.30
C ALA A 108 -23.30 -2.40 -7.54
N LEU A 109 -24.02 -1.29 -7.68
CA LEU A 109 -23.42 0.04 -7.81
C LEU A 109 -22.62 0.43 -6.55
N GLN A 110 -23.15 0.17 -5.35
CA GLN A 110 -22.44 0.45 -4.09
C GLN A 110 -21.15 -0.36 -3.98
N ASN A 111 -21.17 -1.64 -4.36
CA ASN A 111 -19.97 -2.48 -4.38
C ASN A 111 -18.91 -1.90 -5.31
N LEU A 112 -19.28 -1.51 -6.54
CA LEU A 112 -18.36 -0.89 -7.49
C LEU A 112 -17.82 0.45 -7.01
N GLN A 113 -18.65 1.27 -6.34
CA GLN A 113 -18.21 2.53 -5.75
C GLN A 113 -17.19 2.30 -4.64
N TYR A 114 -17.39 1.28 -3.81
CA TYR A 114 -16.42 0.89 -2.79
C TYR A 114 -15.10 0.42 -3.41
N GLU A 115 -15.14 -0.46 -4.41
CA GLU A 115 -13.95 -0.91 -5.13
C GLU A 115 -13.19 0.26 -5.75
N LEU A 116 -13.91 1.18 -6.41
CA LEU A 116 -13.31 2.38 -7.00
C LEU A 116 -12.64 3.26 -5.94
N LEU A 117 -13.28 3.45 -4.80
CA LEU A 117 -12.72 4.24 -3.70
C LEU A 117 -11.50 3.55 -3.09
N HIS A 118 -11.55 2.23 -2.90
CA HIS A 118 -10.43 1.44 -2.40
C HIS A 118 -9.23 1.53 -3.34
N ILE A 119 -9.43 1.29 -4.65
CA ILE A 119 -8.38 1.40 -5.66
C ILE A 119 -7.79 2.81 -5.70
N LYS A 120 -8.62 3.86 -5.62
CA LYS A 120 -8.12 5.24 -5.54
C LYS A 120 -7.25 5.50 -4.32
N GLN A 121 -7.64 4.97 -3.17
CA GLN A 121 -6.84 5.08 -1.95
C GLN A 121 -5.53 4.30 -2.05
N GLU A 122 -5.56 3.12 -2.66
CA GLU A 122 -4.35 2.32 -2.91
C GLU A 122 -3.40 3.02 -3.88
N ILE A 123 -3.92 3.56 -4.99
CA ILE A 123 -3.14 4.38 -5.92
C ILE A 123 -2.51 5.56 -5.17
N ALA A 124 -3.29 6.33 -4.41
CA ALA A 124 -2.76 7.46 -3.65
C ALA A 124 -1.68 7.03 -2.63
N ARG A 125 -1.85 5.87 -1.98
CA ARG A 125 -0.84 5.31 -1.07
C ARG A 125 0.44 4.91 -1.84
N HIS A 126 0.30 4.34 -3.02
CA HIS A 126 1.43 3.88 -3.83
C HIS A 126 2.13 5.05 -4.53
N GLU A 127 1.41 6.12 -4.88
CA GLU A 127 1.97 7.38 -5.37
C GLU A 127 2.68 8.16 -4.27
N ALA A 128 2.12 8.15 -3.04
CA ALA A 128 2.75 8.74 -1.86
C ALA A 128 3.97 7.93 -1.37
N TYR A 129 4.19 6.72 -1.91
CA TYR A 129 5.42 5.97 -1.65
C TYR A 129 6.60 6.65 -2.35
N ALA A 130 7.14 7.67 -1.70
CA ALA A 130 8.40 8.27 -2.08
C ALA A 130 9.52 7.31 -1.67
N SER A 131 10.12 6.62 -2.66
CA SER A 131 11.38 5.92 -2.43
C SER A 131 12.43 6.91 -1.93
N ARG A 132 13.29 6.52 -0.98
CA ARG A 132 14.37 7.38 -0.44
C ARG A 132 15.49 7.69 -1.45
N TYR A 133 15.40 7.13 -2.65
CA TYR A 133 16.43 7.20 -3.68
C TYR A 133 16.70 8.63 -4.25
N PRO A 134 15.72 9.52 -4.44
CA PRO A 134 15.96 10.87 -4.97
C PRO A 134 16.81 11.76 -4.06
N ASP A 135 16.86 11.48 -2.76
CA ASP A 135 17.64 12.25 -1.78
C ASP A 135 19.12 11.83 -1.75
N LEU A 136 19.50 10.78 -2.48
CA LEU A 136 20.87 10.28 -2.46
C LEU A 136 21.77 11.19 -3.31
N GLN A 137 22.83 11.72 -2.69
CA GLN A 137 23.88 12.44 -3.42
C GLN A 137 24.66 11.47 -4.29
N MET A 138 24.29 11.41 -5.57
CA MET A 138 24.91 10.54 -6.56
C MET A 138 25.94 11.27 -7.42
N VAL A 139 26.93 10.53 -7.91
CA VAL A 139 28.02 11.03 -8.76
C VAL A 139 27.47 11.56 -10.08
N PRO A 140 27.81 12.79 -10.51
CA PRO A 140 27.31 13.38 -11.75
C PRO A 140 27.45 12.46 -12.97
N VAL A 141 26.49 12.52 -13.89
CA VAL A 141 26.44 11.66 -15.09
C VAL A 141 27.72 11.80 -15.93
N ALA A 142 28.30 12.99 -16.01
CA ALA A 142 29.54 13.24 -16.73
C ALA A 142 30.74 12.47 -16.14
N GLN A 143 30.87 12.44 -14.81
CA GLN A 143 31.94 11.70 -14.13
C GLN A 143 31.72 10.18 -14.25
N PHE A 144 30.47 9.73 -14.07
CA PHE A 144 30.12 8.34 -14.28
C PHE A 144 30.46 7.85 -15.70
N ARG A 145 30.16 8.64 -16.74
CA ARG A 145 30.48 8.28 -18.13
C ARG A 145 31.99 8.13 -18.36
N ALA A 146 32.82 8.91 -17.68
CA ALA A 146 34.27 8.88 -17.84
C ALA A 146 34.95 7.72 -17.09
N GLU A 147 34.47 7.40 -15.89
CA GLU A 147 35.16 6.50 -14.95
C GLU A 147 34.52 5.11 -14.83
N ALA A 148 33.29 4.93 -15.32
CA ALA A 148 32.59 3.66 -15.18
C ALA A 148 33.18 2.56 -16.09
N PRO A 149 33.41 1.34 -15.56
CA PRO A 149 33.85 0.21 -16.35
C PRO A 149 32.88 -0.14 -17.48
N PRO A 150 33.38 -0.61 -18.64
CA PRO A 150 32.55 -0.95 -19.80
C PRO A 150 31.54 -2.07 -19.52
N ALA A 151 31.79 -2.92 -18.52
CA ALA A 151 30.88 -3.98 -18.09
C ALA A 151 29.54 -3.45 -17.54
N LEU A 152 29.53 -2.28 -16.90
CA LEU A 152 28.33 -1.63 -16.39
C LEU A 152 27.69 -0.69 -17.42
N THR A 153 28.51 -0.19 -18.35
CA THR A 153 28.13 0.82 -19.35
C THR A 153 27.63 0.21 -20.67
N SER A 154 27.88 -1.08 -20.92
CA SER A 154 27.56 -1.78 -22.18
C SER A 154 26.07 -1.73 -22.56
N GLY A 155 25.18 -1.86 -21.58
CA GLY A 155 23.73 -1.74 -21.80
C GLY A 155 23.24 -0.31 -22.08
N LEU A 156 24.05 0.69 -21.75
CA LEU A 156 23.72 2.12 -21.87
C LEU A 156 24.32 2.77 -23.13
N ALA A 157 25.18 2.03 -23.86
CA ALA A 157 25.87 2.51 -25.04
C ALA A 157 24.94 3.07 -26.13
N ARG A 158 23.69 2.59 -26.17
CA ARG A 158 22.67 3.00 -27.14
C ARG A 158 22.22 4.46 -27.01
N PHE A 159 22.36 5.07 -25.84
CA PHE A 159 21.80 6.40 -25.58
C PHE A 159 22.84 7.44 -25.11
N TRP A 160 24.12 7.08 -24.98
CA TRP A 160 25.17 8.05 -24.63
C TRP A 160 25.36 9.16 -25.66
N ASP A 161 24.99 8.91 -26.91
CA ASP A 161 25.14 9.86 -28.02
C ASP A 161 23.80 10.54 -28.39
N ALA A 162 22.72 10.18 -27.69
CA ALA A 162 21.40 10.77 -27.87
C ALA A 162 21.16 11.92 -26.87
N PRO A 163 20.52 13.02 -27.28
CA PRO A 163 20.21 14.13 -26.38
C PRO A 163 19.26 13.70 -25.26
N GLU A 164 19.49 14.21 -24.04
CA GLU A 164 18.78 13.80 -22.81
C GLU A 164 17.26 13.97 -22.87
N ALA A 165 16.77 14.86 -23.74
CA ALA A 165 15.34 15.07 -24.03
C ALA A 165 14.67 13.88 -24.74
N THR A 166 15.45 12.99 -25.37
CA THR A 166 14.94 11.81 -26.11
C THR A 166 14.97 10.53 -25.28
N TRP A 167 15.44 10.58 -24.03
CA TRP A 167 15.52 9.40 -23.16
C TRP A 167 14.13 8.95 -22.73
N THR A 168 13.85 7.65 -22.87
CA THR A 168 12.63 7.05 -22.33
C THR A 168 12.72 6.91 -20.81
N ALA A 169 11.58 6.66 -20.15
CA ALA A 169 11.55 6.42 -18.71
C ALA A 169 12.38 5.18 -18.30
N GLU A 170 12.38 4.15 -19.15
CA GLU A 170 13.17 2.94 -18.96
C GLU A 170 14.67 3.22 -19.04
N ASP A 171 15.10 4.05 -20.00
CA ASP A 171 16.51 4.45 -20.14
C ASP A 171 17.00 5.24 -18.92
N ARG A 172 16.17 6.16 -18.42
CA ARG A 172 16.47 6.91 -17.19
C ARG A 172 16.61 5.98 -15.99
N HIS A 173 15.72 5.00 -15.86
CA HIS A 173 15.79 4.01 -14.80
C HIS A 173 17.05 3.12 -14.92
N ALA A 174 17.38 2.67 -16.13
CA ALA A 174 18.58 1.87 -16.38
C ALA A 174 19.87 2.63 -16.03
N LEU A 175 19.95 3.92 -16.39
CA LEU A 175 21.06 4.81 -16.03
C LEU A 175 21.22 4.93 -14.51
N VAL A 176 20.10 5.14 -13.81
CA VAL A 176 20.04 5.21 -12.35
C VAL A 176 20.59 3.93 -11.70
N LEU A 177 20.13 2.76 -12.15
CA LEU A 177 20.58 1.47 -11.61
C LEU A 177 22.07 1.24 -11.84
N ALA A 178 22.57 1.58 -13.03
CA ALA A 178 24.00 1.43 -13.34
C ALA A 178 24.87 2.36 -12.50
N ARG A 179 24.44 3.61 -12.27
CA ARG A 179 25.12 4.56 -11.38
C ARG A 179 25.16 4.04 -9.94
N LEU A 180 24.04 3.54 -9.41
CA LEU A 180 23.98 2.95 -8.07
C LEU A 180 24.95 1.78 -7.90
N ARG A 181 24.98 0.86 -8.87
CA ARG A 181 25.89 -0.31 -8.84
C ARG A 181 27.35 0.11 -8.87
N TRP A 182 27.69 1.12 -9.66
CA TRP A 182 29.05 1.63 -9.70
C TRP A 182 29.45 2.34 -8.40
N GLU A 183 28.55 3.11 -7.80
CA GLU A 183 28.79 3.75 -6.50
C GLU A 183 28.96 2.71 -5.38
N GLU A 184 28.14 1.67 -5.37
CA GLU A 184 28.27 0.55 -4.43
C GLU A 184 29.65 -0.10 -4.55
N GLN A 185 30.06 -0.49 -5.77
CA GLN A 185 31.38 -1.06 -6.02
C GLN A 185 32.53 -0.10 -5.65
N SER A 186 32.36 1.19 -5.91
CA SER A 186 33.36 2.21 -5.59
C SER A 186 33.50 2.39 -4.08
N ARG A 187 32.37 2.47 -3.35
CA ARG A 187 32.36 2.54 -1.89
C ARG A 187 32.94 1.28 -1.26
N GLU A 188 32.64 0.10 -1.78
CA GLU A 188 33.26 -1.14 -1.30
C GLU A 188 34.79 -1.13 -1.47
N LYS A 189 35.28 -0.66 -2.61
CA LYS A 189 36.73 -0.51 -2.85
C LYS A 189 37.34 0.49 -1.88
N MET A 190 36.70 1.65 -1.67
CA MET A 190 37.17 2.67 -0.72
C MET A 190 37.19 2.14 0.72
N VAL A 191 36.16 1.40 1.14
CA VAL A 191 36.12 0.78 2.48
C VAL A 191 37.24 -0.24 2.64
N LYS A 192 37.53 -1.05 1.61
CA LYS A 192 38.66 -1.99 1.63
C LYS A 192 40.00 -1.25 1.75
N GLN A 193 40.19 -0.15 1.01
CA GLN A 193 41.38 0.69 1.09
C GLN A 193 41.54 1.34 2.46
N ILE A 194 40.47 1.89 3.03
CA ILE A 194 40.48 2.47 4.38
C ILE A 194 40.91 1.41 5.39
N ARG A 195 40.28 0.22 5.37
CA ARG A 195 40.65 -0.88 6.28
C ARG A 195 42.10 -1.32 6.12
N ALA A 196 42.60 -1.40 4.89
CA ALA A 196 44.00 -1.73 4.63
C ALA A 196 44.94 -0.65 5.20
N SER A 197 44.66 0.62 4.94
CA SER A 197 45.45 1.75 5.46
C SER A 197 45.40 1.85 6.99
N GLU A 198 44.26 1.54 7.62
CA GLU A 198 44.13 1.47 9.07
C GLU A 198 44.96 0.33 9.66
N ALA A 199 44.95 -0.84 9.02
CA ALA A 199 45.77 -1.97 9.43
C ALA A 199 47.27 -1.65 9.32
N GLU A 200 47.71 -1.02 8.23
CA GLU A 200 49.08 -0.54 8.04
C GLU A 200 49.45 0.51 9.10
N ARG A 201 48.57 1.48 9.36
CA ARG A 201 48.76 2.49 10.38
C ARG A 201 48.93 1.87 11.77
N GLU A 202 48.11 0.90 12.13
CA GLU A 202 48.24 0.20 13.42
C GLU A 202 49.49 -0.68 13.48
N ALA A 203 49.90 -1.31 12.38
CA ALA A 203 51.17 -2.05 12.29
C ALA A 203 52.38 -1.12 12.50
N LEU A 204 52.40 0.04 11.83
CA LEU A 204 53.44 1.05 11.98
C LEU A 204 53.48 1.62 13.40
N LYS A 205 52.33 1.91 14.02
CA LYS A 205 52.27 2.34 15.43
C LYS A 205 52.84 1.29 16.38
N ARG A 206 52.57 0.01 16.14
CA ARG A 206 53.16 -1.08 16.95
C ARG A 206 54.66 -1.16 16.76
N ALA A 207 55.15 -1.06 15.51
CA ALA A 207 56.57 -1.04 15.22
C ALA A 207 57.26 0.16 15.89
N LEU A 208 56.64 1.34 15.83
CA LEU A 208 57.13 2.56 16.48
C LEU A 208 57.24 2.37 18.00
N ARG A 209 56.21 1.85 18.67
CA ARG A 209 56.27 1.52 20.11
C ARG A 209 57.36 0.52 20.45
N GLN A 210 57.59 -0.48 19.59
CA GLN A 210 58.68 -1.44 19.79
C GLN A 210 60.06 -0.78 19.65
N GLN A 211 60.22 0.14 18.70
CA GLN A 211 61.46 0.89 18.53
C GLN A 211 61.68 1.87 19.70
N GLU A 212 60.63 2.58 20.16
CA GLU A 212 60.70 3.42 21.36
C GLU A 212 61.11 2.62 22.59
N ALA A 213 60.55 1.43 22.80
CA ALA A 213 60.94 0.55 23.90
C ALA A 213 62.40 0.09 23.80
N LYS A 214 62.90 -0.20 22.59
CA LYS A 214 64.31 -0.55 22.35
C LYS A 214 65.24 0.65 22.59
N LEU A 215 64.85 1.84 22.17
CA LEU A 215 65.60 3.07 22.43
C LEU A 215 65.69 3.33 23.93
N ALA A 216 64.58 3.22 24.67
CA ALA A 216 64.57 3.35 26.11
C ALA A 216 65.46 2.30 26.83
N ASP A 217 65.52 1.06 26.33
CA ASP A 217 66.47 0.04 26.84
C ASP A 217 67.93 0.42 26.57
N ILE A 218 68.23 0.92 25.36
CA ILE A 218 69.57 1.40 25.01
C ILE A 218 69.96 2.59 25.89
N ASP A 219 69.07 3.56 26.10
CA ASP A 219 69.31 4.72 26.95
C ASP A 219 69.64 4.27 28.38
N GLN A 220 68.86 3.34 28.96
CA GLN A 220 69.15 2.77 30.28
C GLN A 220 70.51 2.06 30.34
N ARG A 221 70.91 1.38 29.26
CA ARG A 221 72.22 0.71 29.18
C ARG A 221 73.37 1.70 29.06
N VAL A 222 73.18 2.79 28.30
CA VAL A 222 74.17 3.87 28.17
C VAL A 222 74.33 4.59 29.51
N ASP A 223 73.23 4.87 30.22
CA ASP A 223 73.29 5.47 31.56
C ASP A 223 74.04 4.58 32.56
N LYS A 224 73.79 3.27 32.53
CA LYS A 224 74.56 2.30 33.34
C LYS A 224 76.04 2.28 32.96
N MET A 225 76.36 2.26 31.66
CA MET A 225 77.74 2.34 31.21
C MET A 225 78.42 3.65 31.62
N ALA A 226 77.69 4.77 31.59
CA ALA A 226 78.20 6.06 32.03
C ALA A 226 78.45 6.07 33.56
N SER A 227 77.56 5.48 34.35
CA SER A 227 77.79 5.33 35.79
C SER A 227 78.95 4.40 36.09
N ASP A 228 79.07 3.27 35.41
CA ASP A 228 80.18 2.32 35.56
C ASP A 228 81.51 2.96 35.11
N ALA A 229 81.49 3.76 34.04
CA ALA A 229 82.63 4.55 33.58
C ALA A 229 83.02 5.62 34.61
N ALA A 230 82.07 6.30 35.25
CA ALA A 230 82.34 7.27 36.31
C ALA A 230 82.98 6.59 37.54
N VAL A 231 82.49 5.40 37.93
CA VAL A 231 83.06 4.61 39.03
C VAL A 231 84.47 4.11 38.69
N THR A 232 84.70 3.61 37.48
CA THR A 232 86.04 3.20 37.06
C THR A 232 86.99 4.39 36.94
N GLN A 233 86.52 5.56 36.50
CA GLN A 233 87.31 6.80 36.52
C GLN A 233 87.67 7.24 37.93
N SER A 234 86.75 7.16 38.90
CA SER A 234 87.07 7.46 40.30
C SER A 234 88.07 6.46 40.87
N LEU A 235 87.87 5.15 40.62
CA LEU A 235 88.81 4.12 41.07
C LEU A 235 90.19 4.25 40.42
N LEU A 236 90.27 4.67 39.14
CA LEU A 236 91.54 4.96 38.47
C LEU A 236 92.18 6.24 39.00
N ALA A 237 91.39 7.27 39.34
CA ALA A 237 91.90 8.48 39.98
C ALA A 237 92.44 8.18 41.39
N ASP A 238 91.74 7.35 42.16
CA ASP A 238 92.16 6.86 43.48
C ASP A 238 93.41 5.99 43.37
N ALA A 239 93.46 5.04 42.42
CA ALA A 239 94.64 4.22 42.16
C ALA A 239 95.83 5.05 41.62
N ALA A 240 95.59 6.13 40.86
CA ALA A 240 96.63 7.07 40.44
C ALA A 240 97.13 7.91 41.63
N ALA A 241 96.25 8.29 42.55
CA ALA A 241 96.62 8.97 43.80
C ALA A 241 97.41 8.04 44.74
N ASP A 242 97.01 6.77 44.85
CA ASP A 242 97.73 5.75 45.62
C ASP A 242 99.08 5.39 44.98
N ALA A 243 99.17 5.33 43.65
CA ALA A 243 100.44 5.16 42.94
C ALA A 243 101.36 6.38 43.12
N ALA A 244 100.82 7.61 43.16
CA ALA A 244 101.58 8.81 43.50
C ALA A 244 102.05 8.82 44.97
N ALA A 245 101.22 8.33 45.90
CA ALA A 245 101.58 8.18 47.31
C ALA A 245 102.62 7.06 47.54
N ALA A 246 102.56 5.97 46.78
CA ALA A 246 103.56 4.90 46.76
C ALA A 246 104.90 5.39 46.17
N ALA A 247 104.88 6.25 45.15
CA ALA A 247 106.09 6.91 44.65
C ALA A 247 106.70 7.89 45.68
N ALA A 248 105.87 8.59 46.46
CA ALA A 248 106.34 9.47 47.54
C ALA A 248 106.92 8.70 48.74
N THR A 249 106.37 7.53 49.08
CA THR A 249 106.89 6.68 50.17
C THR A 249 108.12 5.85 49.75
N GLY A 250 108.24 5.49 48.46
CA GLY A 250 109.49 4.96 47.89
C GLY A 250 110.65 5.97 47.93
N ALA A 251 110.36 7.27 47.78
CA ALA A 251 111.35 8.33 48.00
C ALA A 251 111.68 8.54 49.49
N ALA A 252 110.71 8.35 50.40
CA ALA A 252 110.95 8.44 51.85
C ALA A 252 111.77 7.26 52.42
N ALA A 253 111.58 6.04 51.89
CA ALA A 253 112.37 4.86 52.29
C ALA A 253 113.84 4.93 51.85
N ALA A 254 114.16 5.69 50.79
CA ALA A 254 115.54 5.99 50.40
C ALA A 254 116.22 7.04 51.31
N SER A 255 115.46 7.86 52.05
CA SER A 255 116.00 8.91 52.92
C SER A 255 116.39 8.45 54.33
N VAL A 256 115.89 7.32 54.83
CA VAL A 256 116.16 6.84 56.21
C VAL A 256 117.43 5.96 56.30
N ARG A 257 118.06 5.60 55.16
CA ARG A 257 119.28 4.77 55.13
C ARG A 257 120.60 5.57 55.11
N ALA A 258 120.56 6.88 55.33
CA ALA A 258 121.74 7.74 55.26
C ALA A 258 121.84 8.67 56.48
N THR A 259 122.16 8.13 57.65
CA THR A 259 122.84 8.90 58.71
C THR A 259 124.04 8.12 59.24
N PRO A 260 125.27 8.65 59.12
CA PRO A 260 126.49 7.95 59.47
C PRO A 260 127.01 8.33 60.87
N ARG A 261 127.72 7.36 61.48
CA ARG A 261 129.02 7.51 62.17
C ARG A 261 129.09 8.27 63.50
N ALA A 262 129.53 7.55 64.54
CA ALA A 262 130.72 7.90 65.34
C ALA A 262 131.22 6.64 66.07
#